data_AF-A0A8J6P123-F1
#
_entry.id   AF-A0A8J6P123-F1
#
_cell.length_a   1.000
_cell.length_b   1.000
_cell.length_c   1.000
_cell.angle_alpha   90.00
_cell.angle_beta   90.00
_cell.angle_gamma   90.00
#
_symmetry.space_group_name_H-M   'P 1'
#
loop_
_entity.id
_entity.type
_entity.pdbx_description
1 polymer ?
#
loop_
_entity_poly.entity_id
_entity_poly.type
_entity_poly.pdbx_seq_one_letter_code
_entity_poly.pdbx_strand_id
1 'polypeptide(L)'
;MIYIANFLHVTDQQEVLESERRHGEFSLIIESGSHETAMQKFKDRIMAFRESSDFFQGDCRIFFTQLLEFDSFPNTEAIMLNYKSIVGDPFLPFIGCSIPTGESDACRIFDWKNNVPEIDGENEYLFLEFKN
;
A
#
# COMPACT_ATOMS: atom_id res chain seq x y z
N MET A 1 -11.35 10.57 -16.23
CA MET A 1 -11.44 9.18 -15.76
C MET A 1 -10.48 9.04 -14.60
N ILE A 2 -10.86 8.25 -13.59
CA ILE A 2 -10.05 7.99 -12.41
C ILE A 2 -9.35 6.65 -12.60
N TYR A 3 -8.06 6.63 -12.32
CA TYR A 3 -7.20 5.45 -12.43
C TYR A 3 -6.63 5.11 -11.07
N ILE A 4 -6.71 3.84 -10.69
CA ILE A 4 -6.05 3.31 -9.50
C ILE A 4 -5.08 2.22 -9.95
N ALA A 5 -3.78 2.44 -9.73
CA ALA A 5 -2.75 1.47 -10.03
C ALA A 5 -2.23 0.81 -8.76
N ASN A 6 -2.11 -0.50 -8.78
CA ASN A 6 -1.52 -1.30 -7.71
C ASN A 6 -0.12 -1.76 -8.10
N PHE A 7 0.78 -1.73 -7.13
CA PHE A 7 2.18 -2.05 -7.30
C PHE A 7 2.68 -2.94 -6.17
N LEU A 8 3.65 -3.78 -6.48
CA LEU A 8 4.49 -4.48 -5.52
C LEU A 8 5.90 -3.89 -5.57
N HIS A 9 6.61 -3.89 -4.46
CA HIS A 9 8.03 -3.56 -4.46
C HIS A 9 8.85 -4.55 -3.66
N VAL A 10 10.13 -4.63 -4.02
CA VAL A 10 11.19 -5.23 -3.20
C VAL A 10 12.32 -4.23 -3.13
N THR A 11 12.85 -4.01 -1.93
CA THR A 11 14.02 -3.18 -1.68
C THR A 11 14.94 -3.86 -0.67
N ASP A 12 16.24 -3.63 -0.80
CA ASP A 12 17.26 -3.98 0.19
C ASP A 12 17.53 -2.84 1.19
N GLN A 13 16.70 -1.80 1.20
CA GLN A 13 16.74 -0.72 2.17
C GLN A 13 16.82 -1.28 3.60
N GLN A 14 17.91 -0.91 4.28
CA GLN A 14 18.30 -1.22 5.66
C GLN A 14 19.14 -2.48 5.92
N GLU A 15 19.49 -3.37 4.97
CA GLU A 15 20.28 -4.57 5.36
C GLU A 15 21.18 -5.22 4.28
N VAL A 16 22.10 -6.06 4.77
CA VAL A 16 23.23 -6.70 4.04
C VAL A 16 22.87 -8.09 3.47
N LEU A 17 21.81 -8.76 3.96
CA LEU A 17 21.40 -10.13 3.58
C LEU A 17 20.05 -10.19 2.83
N GLU A 18 19.87 -11.20 1.98
CA GLU A 18 18.62 -11.35 1.20
C GLU A 18 17.37 -11.57 2.06
N SER A 19 17.52 -12.16 3.25
CA SER A 19 16.42 -12.42 4.20
C SER A 19 15.85 -11.17 4.86
N GLU A 20 16.55 -10.04 4.72
CA GLU A 20 16.18 -8.78 5.34
C GLU A 20 15.63 -7.77 4.32
N ARG A 21 15.48 -8.19 3.06
CA ARG A 21 14.81 -7.42 2.02
C ARG A 21 13.38 -7.10 2.44
N ARG A 22 12.98 -5.85 2.23
CA ARG A 22 11.62 -5.39 2.47
C ARG A 22 10.78 -5.61 1.22
N HIS A 23 9.67 -6.30 1.41
CA HIS A 23 8.63 -6.49 0.42
C HIS A 23 7.40 -5.70 0.83
N GLY A 24 6.72 -5.08 -0.14
CA GLY A 24 5.52 -4.32 0.15
C GLY A 24 4.63 -4.15 -1.06
N GLU A 25 3.44 -3.63 -0.82
CA GLU A 25 2.47 -3.27 -1.83
C GLU A 25 1.98 -1.85 -1.58
N PHE A 26 1.70 -1.13 -2.65
CA PHE A 26 1.16 0.22 -2.57
C PHE A 26 0.26 0.51 -3.77
N SER A 27 -0.59 1.50 -3.62
CA SER A 27 -1.49 1.95 -4.67
C SER A 27 -1.32 3.44 -4.92
N LEU A 28 -1.46 3.85 -6.18
CA LEU A 28 -1.55 5.26 -6.56
C LEU A 28 -2.89 5.49 -7.25
N ILE A 29 -3.47 6.66 -7.02
CA ILE A 29 -4.71 7.10 -7.63
C ILE A 29 -4.50 8.42 -8.36
N ILE A 30 -5.10 8.57 -9.54
CA ILE A 30 -5.06 9.83 -10.27
C ILE A 30 -6.25 9.99 -11.21
N GLU A 31 -6.69 11.24 -11.40
CA GLU A 31 -7.55 11.58 -12.51
C GLU A 31 -6.73 11.92 -13.76
N SER A 32 -7.07 11.32 -14.88
CA SER A 32 -6.40 11.53 -16.16
C SER A 32 -7.37 11.45 -17.33
N GLY A 33 -6.98 12.07 -18.45
CA GLY A 33 -7.72 12.01 -19.71
C GLY A 33 -7.42 10.77 -20.55
N SER A 34 -6.33 10.05 -20.24
CA SER A 34 -5.99 8.79 -20.90
C SER A 34 -5.17 7.87 -20.01
N HIS A 35 -5.18 6.58 -20.36
CA HIS A 35 -4.37 5.53 -19.76
C HIS A 35 -2.87 5.87 -19.80
N GLU A 36 -2.34 6.27 -20.97
CA GLU A 36 -0.91 6.55 -21.16
C GLU A 36 -0.45 7.70 -20.26
N THR A 37 -1.28 8.74 -20.16
CA THR A 37 -1.00 9.89 -19.30
C THR A 37 -1.05 9.49 -17.82
N ALA A 38 -1.98 8.63 -17.42
CA ALA A 38 -2.04 8.12 -16.05
C ALA A 38 -0.79 7.30 -15.71
N MET A 39 -0.38 6.40 -16.60
CA MET A 39 0.83 5.57 -16.43
C MET A 39 2.10 6.41 -16.31
N GLN A 40 2.24 7.47 -17.12
CA GLN A 40 3.38 8.37 -17.00
C GLN A 40 3.37 9.10 -15.65
N LYS A 41 2.23 9.66 -15.24
CA LYS A 41 2.13 10.35 -13.94
C LYS A 41 2.38 9.42 -12.75
N PHE A 42 1.99 8.16 -12.82
CA PHE A 42 2.33 7.17 -11.78
C PHE A 42 3.85 6.98 -11.67
N LYS A 43 4.56 6.83 -12.79
CA LYS A 43 6.03 6.75 -12.79
C LYS A 43 6.64 8.01 -12.20
N ASP A 44 6.21 9.18 -12.66
CA ASP A 44 6.73 10.47 -12.19
C ASP A 44 6.54 10.61 -10.67
N ARG A 45 5.39 10.18 -10.14
CA ARG A 45 5.13 10.23 -8.69
C ARG A 45 5.99 9.26 -7.89
N ILE A 46 6.22 8.05 -8.40
CA ILE A 46 7.13 7.07 -7.76
C ILE A 46 8.56 7.62 -7.72
N MET A 47 9.03 8.23 -8.81
CA MET A 47 10.34 8.88 -8.87
C MET A 47 10.44 10.03 -7.86
N ALA A 48 9.40 10.87 -7.79
CA ALA A 48 9.35 11.94 -6.81
C ALA A 48 9.42 11.43 -5.36
N PHE A 49 8.75 10.31 -5.03
CA PHE A 49 8.87 9.70 -3.70
C PHE A 49 10.29 9.22 -3.40
N ARG A 50 10.94 8.56 -4.37
CA ARG A 50 12.35 8.14 -4.22
C ARG A 50 13.30 9.31 -3.96
N GLU A 51 13.03 10.47 -4.55
CA GLU A 51 13.89 11.66 -4.41
C GLU A 51 13.62 12.46 -3.13
N SER A 52 12.38 12.45 -2.61
CA SER A 52 11.94 13.37 -1.56
C SER A 52 11.61 12.71 -0.21
N SER A 53 11.65 11.39 -0.12
CA SER A 53 11.27 10.64 1.09
C SER A 53 12.14 9.41 1.32
N ASP A 54 11.99 8.77 2.47
CA ASP A 54 12.64 7.50 2.77
C ASP A 54 11.98 6.29 2.06
N PHE A 55 10.96 6.51 1.21
CA PHE A 55 10.40 5.44 0.39
C PHE A 55 11.35 5.01 -0.73
N PHE A 56 11.38 3.70 -1.01
CA PHE A 56 12.07 3.10 -2.16
C PHE A 56 13.58 3.36 -2.21
N GLN A 57 14.24 3.54 -1.06
CA GLN A 57 15.70 3.64 -0.98
C GLN A 57 16.37 2.31 -1.37
N GLY A 58 17.69 2.32 -1.57
CA GLY A 58 18.45 1.13 -1.99
C GLY A 58 18.15 0.64 -3.42
N ASP A 59 18.47 -0.62 -3.68
CA ASP A 59 18.13 -1.35 -4.90
C ASP A 59 16.65 -1.75 -4.85
N CYS A 60 15.80 -0.79 -5.20
CA CYS A 60 14.35 -0.98 -5.25
C CYS A 60 13.90 -1.41 -6.65
N ARG A 61 13.13 -2.50 -6.71
CA ARG A 61 12.39 -2.94 -7.91
C ARG A 61 10.89 -2.82 -7.65
N ILE A 62 10.18 -2.19 -8.56
CA ILE A 62 8.74 -1.96 -8.49
C ILE A 62 8.07 -2.70 -9.65
N PHE A 63 7.00 -3.43 -9.34
CA PHE A 63 6.23 -4.23 -10.26
C PHE A 63 4.81 -3.69 -10.31
N PHE A 64 4.35 -3.37 -11.51
CA PHE A 64 2.96 -3.00 -11.75
C PHE A 64 2.11 -4.28 -11.81
N THR A 65 1.05 -4.36 -11.00
CA THR A 65 0.21 -5.56 -10.92
C THR A 65 -1.14 -5.37 -11.56
N GLN A 66 -1.75 -4.19 -11.40
CA GLN A 66 -3.12 -3.95 -11.85
C GLN A 66 -3.37 -2.46 -12.07
N LEU A 67 -4.24 -2.16 -13.03
CA LEU A 67 -4.87 -0.86 -13.20
C LEU A 67 -6.39 -1.04 -13.17
N LEU A 68 -7.04 -0.26 -12.32
CA LEU A 68 -8.48 -0.07 -12.28
C LEU A 68 -8.82 1.28 -12.91
N GLU A 69 -9.92 1.31 -13.65
CA GLU A 69 -10.41 2.50 -14.34
C GLU A 69 -11.87 2.75 -13.95
N PHE A 70 -12.17 4.00 -13.63
CA PHE A 70 -13.49 4.44 -13.21
C PHE A 70 -13.86 5.73 -13.95
N ASP A 71 -15.10 5.82 -14.40
CA ASP A 71 -15.63 7.08 -14.95
C ASP A 71 -15.83 8.12 -13.85
N SER A 72 -16.25 7.68 -12.67
CA SER A 72 -16.47 8.50 -11.48
C SER A 72 -16.37 7.64 -10.22
N PHE A 73 -16.21 8.27 -9.05
CA PHE A 73 -16.26 7.54 -7.79
C PHE A 73 -17.67 6.99 -7.53
N PRO A 74 -17.78 5.78 -6.95
CA PRO A 74 -19.08 5.21 -6.59
C PRO A 74 -19.78 6.11 -5.57
N ASN A 75 -21.07 6.36 -5.78
CA ASN A 75 -21.89 7.24 -4.94
C ASN A 75 -23.12 6.55 -4.34
N THR A 76 -23.35 5.28 -4.66
CA THR A 76 -24.50 4.48 -4.20
C THR A 76 -24.09 3.31 -3.33
N GLU A 77 -23.02 2.61 -3.68
CA GLU A 77 -22.54 1.42 -2.98
C GLU A 77 -21.04 1.47 -2.74
N ALA A 78 -20.58 0.90 -1.64
CA ALA A 78 -19.16 0.74 -1.38
C ALA A 78 -18.57 -0.31 -2.32
N ILE A 79 -17.41 -0.01 -2.91
CA ILE A 79 -16.68 -0.94 -3.79
C ILE A 79 -15.42 -1.43 -3.07
N MET A 80 -15.23 -2.74 -3.03
CA MET A 80 -13.98 -3.35 -2.58
C MET A 80 -12.93 -3.23 -3.68
N LEU A 81 -11.87 -2.46 -3.42
CA LEU A 81 -10.78 -2.26 -4.38
C LEU A 81 -9.73 -3.37 -4.33
N ASN A 82 -9.40 -3.82 -3.12
CA ASN A 82 -8.38 -4.83 -2.87
C ASN A 82 -8.85 -5.80 -1.79
N TYR A 83 -8.51 -7.08 -1.95
CA TYR A 83 -8.67 -8.12 -0.93
C TYR A 83 -7.36 -8.91 -0.84
N LYS A 84 -6.83 -9.04 0.37
CA LYS A 84 -5.61 -9.79 0.65
C LYS A 84 -5.86 -10.76 1.79
N SER A 85 -5.48 -12.01 1.57
CA SER A 85 -5.51 -13.07 2.57
C SER A 85 -4.17 -13.78 2.57
N ILE A 86 -3.61 -14.00 3.75
CA ILE A 86 -2.33 -14.69 3.94
C ILE A 86 -2.62 -16.00 4.68
N VAL A 87 -2.00 -17.09 4.26
CA VAL A 87 -2.11 -18.39 4.94
C VAL A 87 -1.13 -18.40 6.11
N GLY A 88 -1.64 -18.73 7.31
CA GLY A 88 -0.86 -18.70 8.55
C GLY A 88 -0.74 -17.29 9.12
N ASP A 89 0.14 -17.14 10.13
CA ASP A 89 0.44 -15.82 10.68
C ASP A 89 1.21 -15.02 9.62
N PRO A 90 0.85 -13.74 9.38
CA PRO A 90 1.62 -12.91 8.46
C PRO A 90 3.06 -12.77 8.93
N PHE A 91 3.97 -12.41 8.02
CA PHE A 91 5.27 -11.91 8.43
C PHE A 91 5.08 -10.56 9.13
N LEU A 92 5.16 -10.59 10.45
CA LEU A 92 4.87 -9.47 11.35
C LEU A 92 6.09 -9.12 12.21
N PRO A 93 6.20 -7.87 12.68
CA PRO A 93 5.33 -6.74 12.34
C PRO A 93 5.63 -6.17 10.95
N PHE A 94 4.68 -5.45 10.35
CA PHE A 94 4.93 -4.69 9.11
C PHE A 94 4.62 -3.20 9.28
N ILE A 95 5.21 -2.37 8.43
CA ILE A 95 4.99 -0.92 8.41
C ILE A 95 4.01 -0.60 7.29
N GLY A 96 2.90 0.06 7.64
CA GLY A 96 1.93 0.58 6.68
C GLY A 96 1.89 2.10 6.74
N CYS A 97 2.11 2.77 5.61
CA CYS A 97 2.12 4.23 5.53
C CYS A 97 0.95 4.75 4.71
N SER A 98 0.26 5.76 5.25
CA SER A 98 -0.76 6.52 4.53
C SER A 98 -0.23 7.92 4.20
N ILE A 99 0.14 8.14 2.94
CA ILE A 99 0.88 9.33 2.50
C ILE A 99 0.00 10.53 2.00
N PRO A 100 -1.35 10.46 1.87
CA PRO A 100 -2.11 11.67 1.51
C PRO A 100 -2.45 12.59 2.70
N THR A 101 -2.02 12.28 3.92
CA THR A 101 -2.34 13.09 5.11
C THR A 101 -1.36 14.26 5.23
N GLY A 102 -1.84 15.48 4.97
CA GLY A 102 -1.04 16.71 4.81
C GLY A 102 -0.22 17.21 6.01
N GLU A 103 0.06 16.39 7.02
CA GLU A 103 0.87 16.81 8.18
C GLU A 103 2.01 15.84 8.56
N SER A 104 2.08 14.63 8.01
CA SER A 104 3.24 13.72 8.09
C SER A 104 2.95 12.41 7.36
N ASP A 105 4.01 11.67 7.01
CA ASP A 105 3.89 10.25 6.69
C ASP A 105 3.35 9.51 7.92
N ALA A 106 2.05 9.22 7.94
CA ALA A 106 1.43 8.43 9.01
C ALA A 106 1.75 6.95 8.80
N CYS A 107 3.03 6.60 9.01
CA CYS A 107 3.47 5.22 9.07
C CYS A 107 3.12 4.63 10.44
N ARG A 108 2.35 3.53 10.42
CA ARG A 108 1.96 2.78 11.61
C ARG A 108 2.57 1.38 11.56
N ILE A 109 2.82 0.80 12.73
CA ILE A 109 3.30 -0.58 12.88
C ILE A 109 2.08 -1.47 13.08
N PHE A 110 1.91 -2.47 12.21
CA PHE A 110 0.83 -3.43 12.26
C PHE A 110 1.36 -4.78 12.74
N ASP A 111 0.68 -5.35 13.74
CA ASP A 111 0.98 -6.65 14.34
C ASP A 111 -0.32 -7.43 14.62
N TRP A 112 -0.19 -8.69 15.03
CA TRP A 112 -1.28 -9.57 15.43
C TRP A 112 -0.90 -10.32 16.69
N LYS A 113 -1.78 -10.24 17.70
CA LYS A 113 -1.59 -10.94 18.96
C LYS A 113 -2.87 -11.67 19.35
N ASN A 114 -2.77 -12.98 19.52
CA ASN A 114 -3.92 -13.84 19.85
C ASN A 114 -5.11 -13.66 18.88
N ASN A 115 -4.85 -13.56 17.58
CA ASN A 115 -5.85 -13.29 16.52
C ASN A 115 -6.58 -11.94 16.64
N VAL A 116 -6.00 -10.98 17.37
CA VAL A 116 -6.46 -9.60 17.44
C VAL A 116 -5.41 -8.70 16.78
N PRO A 117 -5.79 -7.85 15.81
CA PRO A 117 -4.87 -6.89 15.23
C PRO A 117 -4.47 -5.82 16.25
N GLU A 118 -3.18 -5.51 16.26
CA GLU A 118 -2.57 -4.45 17.07
C GLU A 118 -1.96 -3.40 16.13
N ILE A 119 -2.23 -2.11 16.38
CA ILE A 119 -1.60 -1.03 15.63
C ILE A 119 -0.93 -0.06 16.61
N ASP A 120 0.38 0.16 16.42
CA ASP A 120 1.22 1.00 17.29
C ASP A 120 1.17 0.61 18.78
N GLY A 121 0.97 -0.68 19.08
CA GLY A 121 0.89 -1.18 20.47
C GLY A 121 -0.53 -1.28 21.02
N GLU A 122 -1.54 -0.81 20.29
CA GLU A 122 -2.93 -0.79 20.75
C GLU A 122 -3.79 -1.81 20.01
N ASN A 123 -4.60 -2.58 20.75
CA ASN A 123 -5.55 -3.51 20.16
C ASN A 123 -6.66 -2.74 19.44
N GLU A 124 -6.95 -3.14 18.21
CA GLU A 124 -8.03 -2.55 17.43
C GLU A 124 -9.42 -3.07 17.88
N TYR A 125 -10.44 -2.27 17.61
CA TYR A 125 -11.82 -2.61 17.95
C TYR A 125 -12.45 -3.54 16.91
N LEU A 126 -13.11 -4.61 17.38
CA LEU A 126 -13.91 -5.49 16.52
C LEU A 126 -15.09 -4.71 15.91
N PHE A 127 -15.11 -4.57 14.59
CA PHE A 127 -16.19 -3.89 13.88
C PHE A 127 -17.40 -4.79 13.60
N LEU A 128 -17.16 -6.02 13.13
CA LEU A 128 -18.20 -6.98 12.75
C LEU A 128 -17.67 -8.42 12.87
N GLU A 129 -18.49 -9.33 13.37
CA GLU A 129 -18.19 -10.77 13.47
C GLU A 129 -19.38 -11.58 12.91
N PHE A 130 -19.08 -12.60 12.11
CA PHE A 130 -20.06 -13.59 11.67
C PHE A 130 -19.85 -14.88 12.48
N LYS A 131 -20.92 -15.42 13.07
CA LYS A 131 -20.91 -16.74 13.72
C LYS A 131 -21.80 -17.68 12.91
N ASN A 132 -21.30 -18.89 12.68
CA ASN A 132 -22.09 -19.98 12.10
C ASN A 132 -22.87 -20.71 13.19
#